data_AF-A0A6V7H7F1-F1
#
_entry.id   AF-A0A6V7H7F1-F1
#
_cell.length_a   1.000
_cell.length_b   1.000
_cell.length_c   1.000
_cell.angle_alpha   90.00
_cell.angle_beta   90.00
_cell.angle_gamma   90.00
#
_symmetry.space_group_name_H-M   'P 1'
#
loop_
_entity.id
_entity.type
_entity.pdbx_description
1 polymer ?
#
loop_
_entity_poly.entity_id
_entity_poly.type
_entity_poly.pdbx_seq_one_letter_code
_entity_poly.pdbx_strand_id
1 'polypeptide(L)'
;MKRFYKFKLNNPRYCLNLVPSNEKKVLSSDIVIPLSNRTADGCRLLLINCGKTWNPKVITTDEIFRAVILSMEAAIAEPRTQ
;
A
#
# COMPACT_ATOMS: atom_id res chain seq x y z
N MET A 1 0.69 17.45 0.26
CA MET A 1 0.44 16.95 -1.11
C MET A 1 1.55 17.22 -2.14
N LYS A 2 2.10 18.44 -2.31
CA LYS A 2 3.15 18.73 -3.34
C LYS A 2 4.35 17.76 -3.34
N ARG A 3 4.88 17.44 -2.14
CA ARG A 3 6.03 16.50 -2.00
C ARG A 3 5.66 15.08 -2.41
N PHE A 4 4.45 14.63 -2.12
CA PHE A 4 3.96 13.30 -2.48
C PHE A 4 3.85 13.12 -3.99
N TYR A 5 3.24 14.08 -4.70
CA TYR A 5 3.18 14.03 -6.16
C TYR A 5 4.56 14.13 -6.82
N LYS A 6 5.47 14.96 -6.28
CA LYS A 6 6.88 14.99 -6.73
C LYS A 6 7.56 13.64 -6.53
N PHE A 7 7.32 12.95 -5.41
CA PHE A 7 7.84 11.61 -5.18
C PHE A 7 7.32 10.63 -6.23
N LYS A 8 6.02 10.65 -6.57
CA LYS A 8 5.45 9.77 -7.59
C LYS A 8 6.09 9.95 -8.96
N LEU A 9 6.31 11.21 -9.38
CA LEU A 9 6.96 11.54 -10.63
C LEU A 9 8.42 11.05 -10.67
N ASN A 10 9.14 11.22 -9.56
CA ASN A 10 10.55 10.85 -9.47
C ASN A 10 10.78 9.35 -9.29
N ASN A 11 9.74 8.58 -8.92
CA ASN A 11 9.86 7.16 -8.61
C ASN A 11 8.83 6.32 -9.40
N PRO A 12 8.92 6.30 -10.75
CA PRO A 12 7.98 5.55 -11.59
C PRO A 12 7.98 4.05 -11.28
N ARG A 13 9.11 3.50 -10.83
CA ARG A 13 9.25 2.11 -10.35
C ARG A 13 8.13 1.71 -9.37
N TYR A 14 7.75 2.61 -8.47
CA TYR A 14 6.74 2.34 -7.44
C TYR A 14 5.35 2.90 -7.76
N CYS A 15 5.25 3.83 -8.71
CA CYS A 15 4.04 4.64 -8.89
C CYS A 15 3.41 4.51 -10.29
N LEU A 16 4.15 3.98 -11.27
CA LEU A 16 3.64 3.76 -12.61
C LEU A 16 2.73 2.52 -12.63
N ASN A 17 1.59 2.63 -13.32
CA ASN A 17 0.58 1.59 -13.45
C ASN A 17 0.18 0.97 -12.10
N LEU A 18 0.02 1.80 -11.08
CA LEU A 18 -0.29 1.38 -9.73
C LEU A 18 -1.80 1.09 -9.60
N VAL A 19 -2.19 -0.13 -9.93
CA VAL A 19 -3.58 -0.61 -9.87
C VAL A 19 -3.65 -1.95 -9.11
N PRO A 20 -4.77 -2.26 -8.44
CA PRO A 20 -4.89 -3.48 -7.63
C PRO A 20 -4.62 -4.78 -8.40
N SER A 21 -4.96 -4.81 -9.70
CA SER A 21 -4.71 -5.97 -10.56
C SER A 21 -3.21 -6.29 -10.72
N ASN A 22 -2.37 -5.25 -10.76
CA ASN A 22 -0.91 -5.41 -10.92
C ASN A 22 -0.25 -5.84 -9.60
N GLU A 23 -0.80 -5.41 -8.46
CA GLU A 23 -0.31 -5.75 -7.12
C GLU A 23 -1.07 -6.93 -6.48
N LYS A 24 -1.84 -7.69 -7.29
CA LYS A 24 -2.74 -8.74 -6.80
C LYS A 24 -2.03 -9.77 -5.92
N LYS A 25 -0.79 -10.14 -6.27
CA LYS A 25 -0.01 -11.15 -5.55
C LYS A 25 0.22 -10.77 -4.09
N VAL A 26 0.63 -9.54 -3.83
CA VAL A 26 0.89 -9.06 -2.46
C VAL A 26 -0.42 -8.75 -1.72
N LEU A 27 -1.42 -8.20 -2.42
CA LEU A 27 -2.73 -7.89 -1.83
C LEU A 27 -3.58 -9.13 -1.50
N SER A 28 -3.35 -10.25 -2.19
CA SER A 28 -4.02 -11.54 -1.93
C SER A 28 -3.24 -12.42 -0.95
N SER A 29 -2.15 -11.90 -0.39
CA SER A 29 -1.31 -12.61 0.57
C SER A 29 -1.52 -12.07 1.98
N ASP A 30 -1.01 -12.78 2.98
CA ASP A 30 -1.00 -12.29 4.36
C ASP A 30 0.12 -11.27 4.65
N ILE A 31 0.79 -10.74 3.62
CA ILE A 31 1.90 -9.79 3.79
C ILE A 31 1.41 -8.36 3.98
N VAL A 32 0.47 -7.88 3.16
CA VAL A 32 -0.06 -6.50 3.25
C VAL A 32 -1.58 -6.57 3.30
N ILE A 33 -2.14 -6.26 4.46
CA ILE A 33 -3.58 -6.43 4.74
C ILE A 33 -4.19 -5.08 5.15
N PRO A 34 -4.95 -4.43 4.27
CA PRO A 34 -5.78 -3.29 4.65
C PRO A 34 -6.90 -3.76 5.59
N LEU A 35 -6.95 -3.22 6.80
CA LEU A 35 -7.98 -3.60 7.78
C LEU A 35 -9.26 -2.78 7.56
N SER A 36 -10.40 -3.45 7.69
CA SER A 36 -11.72 -2.81 7.61
C SER A 36 -11.93 -1.80 8.74
N ASN A 37 -11.36 -2.11 9.91
CA ASN A 37 -11.46 -1.31 11.12
C ASN A 37 -10.56 -0.07 11.05
N ARG A 38 -10.90 0.92 11.86
CA ARG A 38 -10.12 2.13 12.05
C ARG A 38 -9.66 2.21 13.50
N THR A 39 -8.65 3.05 13.78
CA THR A 39 -8.32 3.43 15.16
C THR A 39 -9.47 4.21 15.79
N ALA A 40 -9.40 4.44 17.11
CA ALA A 40 -10.34 5.30 17.83
C ALA A 40 -10.44 6.71 17.21
N ASP A 41 -9.32 7.24 16.71
CA ASP A 41 -9.23 8.55 16.05
C ASP A 41 -9.60 8.50 14.56
N GLY A 42 -10.06 7.36 14.05
CA GLY A 42 -10.52 7.21 12.66
C GLY A 42 -9.42 6.94 11.62
N CYS A 43 -8.17 6.72 12.04
CA CYS A 43 -7.07 6.40 11.13
C CYS A 43 -7.28 5.04 10.46
N ARG A 44 -6.91 4.94 9.17
CA ARG A 44 -6.85 3.65 8.47
C ARG A 44 -5.69 2.81 8.99
N LEU A 45 -5.96 1.51 9.12
CA LEU A 45 -5.00 0.52 9.58
C LEU A 45 -4.56 -0.36 8.41
N LEU A 46 -3.24 -0.50 8.26
CA LEU A 46 -2.61 -1.39 7.29
C LEU A 46 -1.63 -2.28 8.04
N LEU A 47 -1.86 -3.59 8.02
CA LEU A 47 -0.97 -4.57 8.65
C LEU A 47 0.07 -5.02 7.62
N ILE A 48 1.34 -5.04 8.04
CA ILE A 48 2.47 -5.47 7.19
C ILE A 48 3.26 -6.56 7.92
N ASN A 49 3.19 -7.79 7.42
CA ASN A 49 3.82 -8.97 8.02
C ASN A 49 5.15 -9.31 7.35
N CYS A 50 6.15 -8.42 7.49
CA CYS A 50 7.51 -8.61 6.95
C CYS A 50 8.44 -9.47 7.85
N GLY A 51 7.86 -10.29 8.73
CA GLY A 51 8.61 -11.15 9.66
C GLY A 51 8.95 -12.52 9.06
N LYS A 52 8.94 -13.55 9.92
CA LYS A 52 9.23 -14.94 9.55
C LYS A 52 8.38 -15.47 8.38
N THR A 53 7.18 -14.95 8.20
CA THR A 53 6.23 -15.35 7.14
C THR A 53 6.54 -14.77 5.78
N TRP A 54 7.40 -13.75 5.68
CA TRP A 54 7.74 -13.10 4.42
C TRP A 54 8.89 -13.80 3.70
N ASN A 55 8.64 -14.24 2.47
CA ASN A 55 9.67 -14.72 1.55
C ASN A 55 9.96 -13.67 0.46
N PRO A 56 11.11 -12.97 0.50
CA PRO A 56 11.46 -11.91 -0.44
C PRO A 56 11.68 -12.40 -1.87
N LYS A 57 11.88 -13.71 -2.08
CA LYS A 57 11.98 -14.31 -3.42
C LYS A 57 10.61 -14.47 -4.09
N VAL A 58 9.53 -14.51 -3.30
CA VAL A 58 8.15 -14.69 -3.79
C VAL A 58 7.44 -13.34 -3.88
N ILE A 59 7.53 -12.52 -2.84
CA ILE A 59 6.98 -11.17 -2.81
C ILE A 59 8.14 -10.21 -2.54
N THR A 60 8.44 -9.35 -3.50
CA THR A 60 9.55 -8.42 -3.40
C THR A 60 9.21 -7.22 -2.50
N THR A 61 10.24 -6.54 -2.00
CA THR A 61 10.06 -5.28 -1.27
C THR A 61 9.35 -4.21 -2.10
N ASP A 62 9.58 -4.20 -3.42
CA ASP A 62 8.91 -3.29 -4.35
C ASP A 62 7.40 -3.50 -4.37
N GLU A 63 6.95 -4.76 -4.44
CA GLU A 63 5.54 -5.11 -4.43
C GLU A 63 4.88 -4.69 -3.12
N ILE A 64 5.55 -4.92 -1.98
CA ILE A 64 5.08 -4.46 -0.66
C ILE A 64 4.95 -2.93 -0.66
N PHE A 65 5.98 -2.22 -1.11
CA PHE A 65 5.97 -0.77 -1.12
C PHE A 65 4.91 -0.19 -2.07
N ARG A 66 4.70 -0.81 -3.23
CA ARG A 66 3.63 -0.48 -4.18
C ARG A 66 2.26 -0.69 -3.55
N ALA A 67 2.03 -1.81 -2.86
CA ALA A 67 0.79 -2.06 -2.14
C ALA A 67 0.52 -1.03 -1.03
N VAL A 68 1.57 -0.57 -0.32
CA VAL A 68 1.45 0.52 0.67
C VAL A 68 1.02 1.83 0.02
N ILE A 69 1.66 2.23 -1.08
CA ILE A 69 1.28 3.46 -1.80
C ILE A 69 -0.17 3.36 -2.30
N LEU A 70 -0.55 2.21 -2.87
CA LEU A 70 -1.90 1.97 -3.36
C LEU A 70 -2.94 2.05 -2.25
N SER A 71 -2.64 1.46 -1.08
CA SER A 71 -3.50 1.54 0.11
C SER A 71 -3.64 2.96 0.63
N MET A 72 -2.56 3.76 0.56
CA MET A 72 -2.57 5.16 0.95
C MET A 72 -3.41 6.03 0.00
N GLU A 73 -3.32 5.82 -1.32
CA GLU A 73 -4.17 6.50 -2.31
C GLU A 73 -5.65 6.17 -2.10
N ALA A 74 -5.97 4.89 -1.85
CA ALA A 74 -7.32 4.47 -1.51
C ALA A 74 -7.82 5.16 -0.23
N ALA A 75 -6.98 5.23 0.82
CA ALA A 75 -7.33 5.92 2.06
C ALA A 75 -7.57 7.43 1.87
N ILE A 76 -6.81 8.10 1.01
CA ILE A 76 -7.01 9.52 0.66
C ILE A 76 -8.34 9.73 -0.09
N ALA A 77 -8.73 8.78 -0.94
CA ALA A 77 -9.96 8.84 -1.73
C ALA A 77 -11.24 8.53 -0.91
N GLU A 78 -11.12 7.95 0.28
CA GLU A 78 -12.28 7.63 1.11
C GLU A 78 -12.93 8.89 1.72
N PRO A 79 -14.26 9.00 1.73
CA PRO A 79 -14.99 10.21 2.20
C PRO A 79 -14.92 10.54 3.71
N ARG A 80 -13.91 10.09 4.46
CA ARG A 80 -13.81 10.31 5.92
C ARG A 80 -12.57 11.10 6.37
N THR A 81 -11.88 11.75 5.45
CA THR A 81 -10.66 12.53 5.73
C THR A 81 -10.59 13.86 4.95
N GLN A 82 -11.71 14.44 4.55
CA GLN A 82 -11.77 15.86 4.13
C GLN A 82 -12.50 16.70 5.15
#